data_AF-A0A938UGW8-F1
#
_entry.id   AF-A0A938UGW8-F1
#
_cell.length_a   1.000
_cell.length_b   1.000
_cell.length_c   1.000
_cell.angle_alpha   90.00
_cell.angle_beta   90.00
_cell.angle_gamma   90.00
#
_symmetry.space_group_name_H-M   'P 1'
#
loop_
_entity.id
_entity.type
_entity.pdbx_description
1 polymer ?
#
loop_
_entity_poly.entity_id
_entity_poly.type
_entity_poly.pdbx_seq_one_letter_code
_entity_poly.pdbx_strand_id
1 'polypeptide(L)'
;MITINSLLHREALNDIIRRWMYGEARPADADLLTRLVHFNHLYVSRYLELFSALIFRELHQEDISSRPVQLKGELKDALVAEPPYRNERIDELIRDYRRNPGRFYRETPFHGTLYFLRQNGSYLGSSRIKRVRRLAEKSARRIIDRIFDTIKKQADILADERARLLGIPREKLLTAPEDMTEEFLQAENRILEDLRLKRPLLDAGKKLVINDVAGVKVTLEEPEQQKLVALLSRLPNCKIIEEERHSGRYNATNLIVRFAPTRKEILARPLGRGLLNIMQARGFSPYEARAAFVEFVDSGEDNVHLEIILSTYQEMLESEIGRCIHEDRIIEQRLRQQYRGPLARNIQFLMEYLFTYPTSHQRELGELPIRLWNRYLPDYFDEILKKLFHIPTDNSFD
;
A
#
# COMPACT_ATOMS: atom_id res chain seq x y z
N MET A 1 10.57 6.52 -10.22
CA MET A 1 10.92 5.59 -9.11
C MET A 1 9.75 4.68 -8.79
N ILE A 2 8.69 5.19 -8.17
CA ILE A 2 7.42 4.48 -7.94
C ILE A 2 6.27 5.48 -7.91
N THR A 3 5.16 5.15 -8.56
CA THR A 3 4.00 6.04 -8.68
C THR A 3 2.81 5.41 -7.98
N ILE A 4 2.12 6.18 -7.14
CA ILE A 4 0.99 5.70 -6.37
C ILE A 4 -0.27 6.37 -6.91
N ASN A 5 -1.00 5.66 -7.77
CA ASN A 5 -2.05 6.26 -8.60
C ASN A 5 -3.34 6.58 -7.84
N SER A 6 -3.49 6.11 -6.60
CA SER A 6 -4.61 6.45 -5.74
C SER A 6 -4.47 7.82 -5.06
N LEU A 7 -3.33 8.50 -5.23
CA LEU A 7 -2.99 9.76 -4.56
C LEU A 7 -2.97 10.92 -5.56
N LEU A 8 -3.36 12.09 -5.09
CA LEU A 8 -3.05 13.37 -5.71
C LEU A 8 -1.55 13.64 -5.60
N HIS A 9 -1.02 14.43 -6.55
CA HIS A 9 0.40 14.83 -6.59
C HIS A 9 1.37 13.64 -6.60
N ARG A 10 0.99 12.56 -7.30
CA ARG A 10 1.76 11.30 -7.41
C ARG A 10 3.18 11.49 -7.94
N GLU A 11 3.40 12.45 -8.83
CA GLU A 11 4.73 12.77 -9.36
C GLU A 11 5.60 13.49 -8.33
N ALA A 12 5.03 14.34 -7.47
CA ALA A 12 5.76 14.99 -6.38
C ALA A 12 6.27 13.97 -5.36
N LEU A 13 5.43 13.00 -4.96
CA LEU A 13 5.86 11.91 -4.09
C LEU A 13 6.91 11.01 -4.76
N ASN A 14 6.75 10.71 -6.05
CA ASN A 14 7.75 9.95 -6.82
C ASN A 14 9.12 10.64 -6.80
N ASP A 15 9.14 11.96 -6.99
CA ASP A 15 10.38 12.74 -6.97
C ASP A 15 11.04 12.76 -5.59
N ILE A 16 10.27 12.93 -4.50
CA ILE A 16 10.81 12.83 -3.13
C ILE A 16 11.46 11.46 -2.92
N ILE A 17 10.74 10.37 -3.21
CA ILE A 17 11.27 9.01 -3.05
C ILE A 17 12.56 8.84 -3.87
N ARG A 18 12.55 9.29 -5.13
CA ARG A 18 13.73 9.24 -6.01
C ARG A 18 14.91 10.00 -5.40
N ARG A 19 14.72 11.26 -5.03
CA ARG A 19 15.80 12.10 -4.47
C ARG A 19 16.35 11.52 -3.17
N TRP A 20 15.48 11.04 -2.28
CA TRP A 20 15.92 10.43 -1.02
C TRP A 20 16.76 9.17 -1.24
N MET A 21 16.41 8.35 -2.23
CA MET A 21 17.25 7.19 -2.61
C MET A 21 18.65 7.58 -3.09
N TYR A 22 18.81 8.77 -3.68
CA TYR A 22 20.09 9.35 -4.07
C TYR A 22 20.76 10.19 -2.97
N GLY A 23 20.19 10.23 -1.76
CA GLY A 23 20.71 11.05 -0.65
C GLY A 23 20.50 12.56 -0.84
N GLU A 24 19.55 12.98 -1.68
CA GLU A 24 19.30 14.38 -2.06
C GLU A 24 18.02 14.94 -1.42
N ALA A 25 17.86 14.69 -0.12
CA ALA A 25 16.78 15.32 0.64
C ALA A 25 16.93 16.85 0.65
N ARG A 26 15.80 17.54 0.56
CA ARG A 26 15.72 19.00 0.64
C ARG A 26 15.00 19.39 1.92
N PRO A 27 15.33 20.53 2.55
CA PRO A 27 14.62 21.00 3.74
C PRO A 27 13.09 21.08 3.55
N ALA A 28 12.65 21.54 2.37
CA ALA A 28 11.23 21.66 2.02
C ALA A 28 10.50 20.30 1.91
N ASP A 29 11.21 19.17 1.88
CA ASP A 29 10.59 17.85 1.82
C ASP A 29 9.79 17.55 3.09
N ALA A 30 10.19 18.08 4.25
CA ALA A 30 9.50 17.83 5.52
C ALA A 30 8.02 18.26 5.45
N ASP A 31 7.79 19.50 5.04
CA ASP A 31 6.45 20.06 4.90
C ASP A 31 5.69 19.43 3.73
N LEU A 32 6.35 19.29 2.58
CA LEU A 32 5.72 18.73 1.40
C LEU A 32 5.26 17.28 1.65
N LEU A 33 6.10 16.46 2.27
CA LEU A 33 5.77 15.07 2.60
C LEU A 33 4.65 14.98 3.65
N THR A 34 4.63 15.90 4.62
CA THR A 34 3.55 16.01 5.60
C THR A 34 2.21 16.27 4.91
N ARG A 35 2.17 17.23 3.99
CA ARG A 35 0.96 17.53 3.18
C ARG A 35 0.60 16.33 2.30
N LEU A 36 1.56 15.78 1.56
CA LEU A 36 1.34 14.64 0.66
C LEU A 36 0.76 13.42 1.38
N VAL A 37 1.19 13.09 2.60
CA VAL A 37 0.66 11.93 3.32
C VAL A 37 -0.71 12.24 3.92
N HIS A 38 -0.84 13.34 4.67
CA HIS A 38 -2.06 13.60 5.43
C HIS A 38 -3.21 14.11 4.56
N PHE A 39 -2.94 15.01 3.60
CA PHE A 39 -3.98 15.51 2.71
C PHE A 39 -4.45 14.44 1.74
N ASN A 40 -3.56 13.58 1.23
CA ASN A 40 -4.03 12.42 0.46
C ASN A 40 -4.82 11.46 1.32
N HIS A 41 -4.42 11.17 2.55
CA HIS A 41 -5.21 10.29 3.42
C HIS A 41 -6.64 10.82 3.62
N LEU A 42 -6.78 12.13 3.89
CA LEU A 42 -8.08 12.79 4.01
C LEU A 42 -8.87 12.76 2.69
N TYR A 43 -8.22 13.11 1.57
CA TYR A 43 -8.83 13.10 0.25
C TYR A 43 -9.37 11.70 -0.10
N VAL A 44 -8.55 10.67 0.12
CA VAL A 44 -8.91 9.26 -0.08
C VAL A 44 -10.07 8.84 0.79
N SER A 45 -10.04 9.18 2.08
CA SER A 45 -11.16 8.87 2.98
C SER A 45 -12.47 9.46 2.48
N ARG A 46 -12.46 10.72 2.02
CA ARG A 46 -13.67 11.40 1.56
C ARG A 46 -14.19 10.83 0.25
N TYR A 47 -13.33 10.61 -0.75
CA TYR A 47 -13.83 10.07 -2.02
C TYR A 47 -14.26 8.62 -1.90
N LEU A 48 -13.62 7.82 -1.04
CA LEU A 48 -14.04 6.43 -0.83
C LEU A 48 -15.42 6.35 -0.19
N GLU A 49 -15.71 7.23 0.76
CA GLU A 49 -17.04 7.31 1.37
C GLU A 49 -18.10 7.66 0.32
N LEU A 50 -17.87 8.70 -0.48
CA LEU A 50 -18.79 9.12 -1.55
C LEU A 50 -18.98 8.01 -2.59
N PHE A 51 -17.88 7.42 -3.05
CA PHE A 51 -17.89 6.37 -4.07
C PHE A 51 -18.59 5.09 -3.58
N SER A 52 -18.29 4.65 -2.36
CA SER A 52 -18.92 3.46 -1.79
C SER A 52 -20.41 3.69 -1.54
N ALA A 53 -20.78 4.85 -1.00
CA ALA A 53 -22.19 5.19 -0.77
C ALA A 53 -22.99 5.21 -2.09
N LEU A 54 -22.41 5.76 -3.17
CA LEU A 54 -23.00 5.72 -4.50
C LEU A 54 -23.22 4.27 -4.97
N ILE A 55 -22.17 3.44 -4.96
CA ILE A 55 -22.26 2.07 -5.47
C ILE A 55 -23.26 1.24 -4.67
N PHE A 56 -23.18 1.24 -3.33
CA PHE A 56 -24.09 0.42 -2.52
C PHE A 56 -25.54 0.88 -2.65
N ARG A 57 -25.80 2.19 -2.76
CA ARG A 57 -27.16 2.71 -2.98
C ARG A 57 -27.73 2.28 -4.33
N GLU A 58 -26.95 2.42 -5.40
CA GLU A 58 -27.39 2.05 -6.76
C GLU A 58 -27.61 0.55 -6.91
N LEU A 59 -26.80 -0.28 -6.24
CA LEU A 59 -26.93 -1.74 -6.31
C LEU A 59 -28.14 -2.27 -5.55
N HIS A 60 -28.43 -1.74 -4.36
CA HIS A 60 -29.42 -2.34 -3.46
C HIS A 60 -30.76 -1.59 -3.41
N GLN A 61 -30.85 -0.35 -3.89
CA GLN A 61 -32.07 0.48 -3.89
C GLN A 61 -32.77 0.57 -2.50
N GLU A 62 -32.01 0.35 -1.43
CA GLU A 62 -32.45 0.34 -0.04
C GLU A 62 -31.59 1.28 0.80
N ASP A 63 -32.07 1.56 2.02
CA ASP A 63 -31.30 2.35 2.99
C ASP A 63 -30.03 1.59 3.39
N ILE A 64 -28.88 2.21 3.11
CA ILE A 64 -27.56 1.69 3.46
C ILE A 64 -27.11 2.30 4.78
N SER A 65 -26.78 1.44 5.75
CA SER A 65 -26.08 1.88 6.95
C SER A 65 -24.58 1.62 6.81
N SER A 66 -23.77 2.45 7.48
CA SER A 66 -22.32 2.30 7.46
C SER A 66 -21.73 2.53 8.84
N ARG A 67 -20.65 1.81 9.17
CA ARG A 67 -19.96 1.94 10.45
C ARG A 67 -18.44 1.90 10.27
N PRO A 68 -17.68 2.85 10.85
CA PRO A 68 -16.23 2.77 10.88
C PRO A 68 -15.78 1.64 11.82
N VAL A 69 -14.70 0.98 11.43
CA VAL A 69 -14.09 -0.14 12.17
C VAL A 69 -12.57 -0.02 12.16
N GLN A 70 -11.94 -0.46 13.24
CA GLN A 70 -10.49 -0.37 13.43
C GLN A 70 -9.81 -1.73 13.31
N LEU A 71 -10.51 -2.82 13.64
CA LEU A 71 -9.93 -4.16 13.68
C LEU A 71 -10.58 -5.11 12.67
N LYS A 72 -9.82 -6.11 12.22
CA LYS A 72 -10.33 -7.20 11.38
C LYS A 72 -11.38 -8.03 12.10
N GLY A 73 -11.28 -8.16 13.43
CA GLY A 73 -12.29 -8.84 14.25
C GLY A 73 -13.69 -8.27 14.04
N GLU A 74 -13.83 -6.95 13.92
CA GLU A 74 -15.14 -6.31 13.70
C GLU A 74 -15.76 -6.65 12.34
N LEU A 75 -14.93 -6.76 11.29
CA LEU A 75 -15.35 -7.24 9.98
C LEU A 75 -15.80 -8.72 10.06
N LYS A 76 -15.00 -9.56 10.70
CA LYS A 76 -15.28 -10.99 10.82
C LYS A 76 -16.52 -11.24 11.66
N ASP A 77 -16.73 -10.47 12.72
CA ASP A 77 -17.96 -10.50 13.54
C ASP A 77 -19.18 -10.08 12.73
N ALA A 78 -19.05 -9.02 11.92
CA ALA A 78 -20.11 -8.58 11.01
C ALA A 78 -20.49 -9.66 9.98
N LEU A 79 -19.50 -10.35 9.41
CA LEU A 79 -19.74 -11.44 8.45
C LEU A 79 -20.53 -12.59 9.07
N VAL A 80 -20.21 -13.01 10.30
CA VAL A 80 -20.86 -14.17 10.95
C VAL A 80 -22.14 -13.85 11.70
N ALA A 81 -22.51 -12.57 11.84
CA ALA A 81 -23.68 -12.15 12.59
C ALA A 81 -24.98 -12.50 11.86
N GLU A 82 -25.09 -12.10 10.59
CA GLU A 82 -26.30 -12.26 9.78
C GLU A 82 -25.95 -12.68 8.35
N PRO A 83 -25.67 -13.97 8.12
CA PRO A 83 -25.36 -14.48 6.80
C PRO A 83 -26.59 -14.37 5.88
N PRO A 84 -26.44 -13.88 4.62
CA PRO A 84 -27.56 -13.75 3.69
C PRO A 84 -28.16 -15.10 3.26
N TYR A 85 -27.37 -16.17 3.33
CA TYR A 85 -27.80 -17.55 3.14
C TYR A 85 -26.87 -18.49 3.91
N ARG A 86 -27.31 -19.74 4.10
CA ARG A 86 -26.55 -20.76 4.84
C ARG A 86 -26.44 -22.04 4.04
N ASN A 87 -25.31 -22.70 4.18
CA ASN A 87 -25.05 -24.05 3.71
C ASN A 87 -24.06 -24.71 4.69
N GLU A 88 -23.79 -26.00 4.51
CA GLU A 88 -22.93 -26.78 5.42
C GLU A 88 -21.57 -26.14 5.62
N ARG A 89 -20.98 -25.60 4.54
CA ARG A 89 -19.66 -24.98 4.58
C ARG A 89 -19.66 -23.64 5.33
N ILE A 90 -20.66 -22.80 5.10
CA ILE A 90 -20.83 -21.54 5.83
C ILE A 90 -21.00 -21.82 7.33
N ASP A 91 -21.79 -22.83 7.67
CA ASP A 91 -22.05 -23.20 9.06
C ASP A 91 -20.81 -23.75 9.77
N GLU A 92 -19.99 -24.52 9.06
CA GLU A 92 -18.68 -24.97 9.54
C GLU A 92 -17.76 -23.78 9.84
N LEU A 93 -17.59 -22.86 8.88
CA LEU A 93 -16.73 -21.68 9.03
C LEU A 93 -17.15 -20.79 10.21
N ILE A 94 -18.45 -20.52 10.33
CA ILE A 94 -19.00 -19.73 11.44
C ILE A 94 -18.75 -20.44 12.79
N ARG A 95 -18.95 -21.76 12.84
CA ARG A 95 -18.75 -22.55 14.05
C ARG A 95 -17.28 -22.55 14.49
N ASP A 96 -16.36 -22.72 13.55
CA ASP A 96 -14.92 -22.74 13.82
C ASP A 96 -14.44 -21.37 14.32
N TYR A 97 -14.91 -20.30 13.68
CA TYR A 97 -14.64 -18.93 14.12
C TYR A 97 -15.14 -18.66 15.54
N ARG A 98 -16.40 -19.03 15.83
CA ARG A 98 -16.99 -18.82 17.16
C ARG A 98 -16.30 -19.66 18.23
N ARG A 99 -15.81 -20.87 17.89
CA ARG A 99 -15.10 -21.75 18.82
C ARG A 99 -13.71 -21.22 19.16
N ASN A 100 -12.97 -20.70 18.18
CA ASN A 100 -11.58 -20.26 18.36
C ASN A 100 -11.28 -18.94 17.63
N PRO A 101 -11.92 -17.82 18.02
CA PRO A 101 -11.81 -16.56 17.28
C PRO A 101 -10.37 -16.06 17.13
N GLY A 102 -9.50 -16.32 18.12
CA GLY A 102 -8.09 -15.92 18.11
C GLY A 102 -7.25 -16.50 16.98
N ARG A 103 -7.67 -17.60 16.34
CA ARG A 103 -6.94 -18.21 15.20
C ARG A 103 -7.08 -17.43 13.90
N PHE A 104 -7.98 -16.46 13.86
CA PHE A 104 -8.35 -15.75 12.64
C PHE A 104 -7.90 -14.29 12.67
N TYR A 105 -6.67 -14.01 13.11
CA TYR A 105 -6.01 -12.70 12.98
C TYR A 105 -6.88 -11.48 13.37
N ARG A 106 -7.78 -11.62 14.34
CA ARG A 106 -8.79 -10.61 14.67
C ARG A 106 -8.21 -9.27 15.08
N GLU A 107 -7.09 -9.30 15.79
CA GLU A 107 -6.38 -8.11 16.27
C GLU A 107 -5.60 -7.38 15.16
N THR A 108 -5.64 -7.88 13.92
CA THR A 108 -5.02 -7.18 12.79
C THR A 108 -5.74 -5.87 12.54
N PRO A 109 -5.03 -4.72 12.54
CA PRO A 109 -5.75 -3.48 12.31
C PRO A 109 -6.23 -3.39 10.85
N PHE A 110 -7.39 -2.78 10.65
CA PHE A 110 -8.10 -2.73 9.38
C PHE A 110 -8.37 -1.30 8.93
N HIS A 111 -8.80 -0.42 9.84
CA HIS A 111 -9.13 1.00 9.60
C HIS A 111 -9.94 1.18 8.30
N GLY A 112 -11.23 0.87 8.37
CA GLY A 112 -12.13 0.92 7.23
C GLY A 112 -13.56 1.22 7.63
N THR A 113 -14.46 1.11 6.67
CA THR A 113 -15.90 1.28 6.84
C THR A 113 -16.59 0.03 6.33
N LEU A 114 -17.50 -0.51 7.14
CA LEU A 114 -18.38 -1.61 6.74
C LEU A 114 -19.73 -1.04 6.31
N TYR A 115 -20.35 -1.66 5.32
CA TYR A 115 -21.66 -1.28 4.77
C TYR A 115 -22.65 -2.42 4.95
N PHE A 116 -23.89 -2.08 5.32
CA PHE A 116 -24.95 -3.02 5.64
C PHE A 116 -26.27 -2.61 5.01
N LEU A 117 -27.13 -3.60 4.75
CA LEU A 117 -28.52 -3.38 4.40
C LEU A 117 -29.27 -2.93 5.66
N ARG A 118 -29.71 -1.67 5.73
CA ARG A 118 -30.36 -1.06 6.91
C ARG A 118 -29.50 -1.13 8.18
N GLN A 119 -30.03 -0.59 9.27
CA GLN A 119 -29.35 -0.65 10.58
C GLN A 119 -29.48 -2.09 11.15
N ASN A 120 -28.34 -2.73 11.41
CA ASN A 120 -28.21 -4.12 11.88
C ASN A 120 -28.62 -5.21 10.88
N GLY A 121 -28.71 -4.95 9.57
CA GLY A 121 -28.95 -6.01 8.59
C GLY A 121 -27.67 -6.61 8.02
N SER A 122 -27.81 -7.41 6.96
CA SER A 122 -26.71 -8.17 6.36
C SER A 122 -25.58 -7.29 5.83
N TYR A 123 -24.35 -7.79 5.99
CA TYR A 123 -23.13 -7.17 5.47
C TYR A 123 -23.12 -7.16 3.94
N LEU A 124 -22.86 -6.00 3.34
CA LEU A 124 -22.80 -5.81 1.89
C LEU A 124 -21.37 -5.69 1.35
N GLY A 125 -20.45 -5.19 2.18
CA GLY A 125 -19.10 -4.89 1.73
C GLY A 125 -18.36 -3.95 2.67
N SER A 126 -17.16 -3.58 2.26
CA SER A 126 -16.30 -2.68 3.04
C SER A 126 -15.41 -1.84 2.16
N SER A 127 -15.03 -0.66 2.64
CA SER A 127 -14.01 0.19 2.03
C SER A 127 -12.87 0.39 3.02
N ARG A 128 -11.64 0.46 2.52
CA ARG A 128 -10.46 0.72 3.36
C ARG A 128 -9.41 1.52 2.64
N ILE A 129 -8.58 2.18 3.43
CA ILE A 129 -7.34 2.82 2.98
C ILE A 129 -6.18 1.96 3.45
N LYS A 130 -5.27 1.62 2.54
CA LYS A 130 -4.04 0.91 2.88
C LYS A 130 -3.23 1.78 3.84
N ARG A 131 -2.95 1.22 5.01
CA ARG A 131 -2.17 1.90 6.05
C ARG A 131 -0.79 2.29 5.52
N VAL A 132 -0.30 3.43 6.00
CA VAL A 132 0.96 4.06 5.57
C VAL A 132 2.15 3.09 5.68
N ARG A 133 2.26 2.34 6.77
CA ARG A 133 3.28 1.29 6.93
C ARG A 133 3.19 0.18 5.87
N ARG A 134 1.98 -0.23 5.49
CA ARG A 134 1.77 -1.23 4.44
C ARG A 134 2.10 -0.68 3.05
N LEU A 135 1.87 0.62 2.84
CA LEU A 135 2.27 1.31 1.62
C LEU A 135 3.80 1.39 1.51
N ALA A 136 4.49 1.70 2.62
CA ALA A 136 5.95 1.68 2.69
C ALA A 136 6.52 0.29 2.35
N GLU A 137 6.03 -0.76 3.01
CA GLU A 137 6.43 -2.15 2.78
C GLU A 137 6.20 -2.56 1.30
N LYS A 138 5.03 -2.25 0.74
CA LYS A 138 4.72 -2.56 -0.66
C LYS A 138 5.62 -1.79 -1.64
N SER A 139 5.90 -0.53 -1.35
CA SER A 139 6.76 0.31 -2.18
C SER A 139 8.20 -0.18 -2.16
N ALA A 140 8.74 -0.45 -0.96
CA ALA A 140 10.07 -1.02 -0.79
C ALA A 140 10.21 -2.32 -1.56
N ARG A 141 9.27 -3.26 -1.40
CA ARG A 141 9.30 -4.53 -2.12
C ARG A 141 9.35 -4.35 -3.63
N ARG A 142 8.49 -3.50 -4.22
CA ARG A 142 8.49 -3.25 -5.67
C ARG A 142 9.82 -2.68 -6.17
N ILE A 143 10.45 -1.81 -5.39
CA ILE A 143 11.77 -1.25 -5.70
C ILE A 143 12.85 -2.32 -5.58
N ILE A 144 12.80 -3.15 -4.53
CA ILE A 144 13.74 -4.24 -4.28
C ILE A 144 13.67 -5.29 -5.37
N ASP A 145 12.46 -5.71 -5.76
CA ASP A 145 12.25 -6.68 -6.85
C ASP A 145 12.88 -6.14 -8.16
N ARG A 146 12.69 -4.85 -8.46
CA ARG A 146 13.29 -4.20 -9.63
C ARG A 146 14.82 -4.13 -9.58
N ILE A 147 15.37 -3.78 -8.42
CA ILE A 147 16.82 -3.75 -8.22
C ILE A 147 17.40 -5.15 -8.34
N PHE A 148 16.75 -6.15 -7.76
CA PHE A 148 17.17 -7.54 -7.88
C PHE A 148 17.18 -8.02 -9.32
N ASP A 149 16.12 -7.74 -10.09
CA ASP A 149 16.09 -8.04 -11.53
C ASP A 149 17.26 -7.35 -12.27
N THR A 150 17.63 -6.15 -11.86
CA THR A 150 18.74 -5.40 -12.46
C THR A 150 20.10 -6.02 -12.11
N ILE A 151 20.31 -6.43 -10.85
CA ILE A 151 21.52 -7.13 -10.41
C ILE A 151 21.65 -8.45 -11.18
N LYS A 152 20.57 -9.23 -11.29
CA LYS A 152 20.57 -10.49 -12.04
C LYS A 152 20.96 -10.29 -13.50
N LYS A 153 20.36 -9.31 -14.18
CA LYS A 153 20.73 -8.98 -15.57
C LYS A 153 22.20 -8.61 -15.72
N GLN A 154 22.78 -7.89 -14.75
CA GLN A 154 24.20 -7.53 -14.78
C GLN A 154 25.11 -8.73 -14.50
N ALA A 155 24.76 -9.57 -13.53
CA ALA A 155 25.48 -10.82 -13.26
C ALA A 155 25.41 -11.76 -14.47
N ASP A 156 24.27 -11.80 -15.17
CA ASP A 156 24.10 -12.55 -16.41
C ASP A 156 25.05 -12.06 -17.51
N ILE A 157 25.31 -10.75 -17.61
CA ILE A 157 26.28 -10.18 -18.56
C ILE A 157 27.70 -10.60 -18.20
N LEU A 158 28.07 -10.58 -16.91
CA LEU A 158 29.39 -11.04 -16.46
C LEU A 158 29.63 -12.52 -16.79
N ALA A 159 28.61 -13.35 -16.56
CA ALA A 159 28.65 -14.77 -16.94
C ALA A 159 28.80 -14.96 -18.45
N ASP A 160 28.13 -14.14 -19.28
CA ASP A 160 28.28 -14.17 -20.74
C ASP A 160 29.68 -13.75 -21.18
N GLU A 161 30.28 -12.74 -20.54
CA GLU A 161 31.66 -12.32 -20.80
C GLU A 161 32.64 -13.44 -20.46
N ARG A 162 32.47 -14.11 -19.31
CA ARG A 162 33.30 -15.28 -18.95
C ARG A 162 33.14 -16.42 -19.95
N ALA A 163 31.92 -16.76 -20.36
CA ALA A 163 31.68 -17.80 -21.37
C ALA A 163 32.41 -17.48 -22.69
N ARG A 164 32.33 -16.21 -23.13
CA ARG A 164 33.04 -15.73 -24.33
C ARG A 164 34.55 -15.85 -24.20
N LEU A 165 35.13 -15.49 -23.05
CA LEU A 165 36.57 -15.62 -22.81
C LEU A 165 37.05 -17.09 -22.88
N LEU A 166 36.18 -18.03 -22.50
CA LEU A 166 36.45 -19.46 -22.59
C LEU A 166 36.10 -20.07 -23.96
N GLY A 167 35.58 -19.27 -24.89
CA GLY A 167 35.18 -19.73 -26.23
C GLY A 167 34.02 -20.73 -26.22
N ILE A 168 33.20 -20.75 -25.17
CA ILE A 168 32.06 -21.67 -25.03
C ILE A 168 30.73 -20.92 -24.99
N PRO A 169 29.62 -21.55 -25.43
CA PRO A 169 28.27 -21.04 -25.17
C PRO A 169 27.97 -20.97 -23.68
N ARG A 170 27.16 -19.99 -23.25
CA ARG A 170 26.77 -19.78 -21.85
C ARG A 170 26.10 -21.01 -21.24
N GLU A 171 25.31 -21.75 -22.02
CA GLU A 171 24.61 -22.96 -21.58
C GLU A 171 25.56 -24.11 -21.20
N LYS A 172 26.81 -24.05 -21.67
CA LYS A 172 27.87 -25.02 -21.36
C LYS A 172 28.80 -24.53 -20.24
N LEU A 173 28.60 -23.31 -19.74
CA LEU A 173 29.42 -22.74 -18.68
C LEU A 173 29.02 -23.35 -17.33
N LEU A 174 29.84 -24.27 -16.82
CA LEU A 174 29.75 -24.73 -15.44
C LEU A 174 30.41 -23.70 -14.54
N THR A 175 29.61 -22.94 -13.80
CA THR A 175 30.09 -21.89 -12.88
C THR A 175 30.00 -22.40 -11.44
N ALA A 176 31.08 -22.24 -10.67
CA ALA A 176 31.04 -22.58 -9.25
C ALA A 176 30.11 -21.62 -8.47
N PRO A 177 29.46 -22.06 -7.39
CA PRO A 177 28.63 -21.19 -6.56
C PRO A 177 29.33 -19.92 -6.07
N GLU A 178 30.63 -20.02 -5.81
CA GLU A 178 31.49 -18.92 -5.38
C GLU A 178 31.60 -17.85 -6.48
N ASP A 179 31.87 -18.26 -7.71
CA ASP A 179 31.97 -17.36 -8.87
C ASP A 179 30.63 -16.67 -9.15
N MET A 180 29.51 -17.40 -9.09
CA MET A 180 28.17 -16.80 -9.24
C MET A 180 27.88 -15.76 -8.16
N THR A 181 28.35 -16.02 -6.94
CA THR A 181 28.20 -15.11 -5.81
C THR A 181 29.06 -13.86 -6.01
N GLU A 182 30.30 -14.01 -6.48
CA GLU A 182 31.19 -12.89 -6.78
C GLU A 182 30.63 -11.99 -7.89
N GLU A 183 30.12 -12.58 -8.98
CA GLU A 183 29.46 -11.84 -10.07
C GLU A 183 28.24 -11.06 -9.57
N PHE A 184 27.43 -11.69 -8.70
CA PHE A 184 26.29 -11.02 -8.10
C PHE A 184 26.72 -9.85 -7.21
N LEU A 185 27.75 -10.02 -6.38
CA LEU A 185 28.28 -8.95 -5.54
C LEU A 185 28.91 -7.82 -6.36
N GLN A 186 29.59 -8.14 -7.46
CA GLN A 186 30.14 -7.15 -8.38
C GLN A 186 29.03 -6.33 -9.04
N ALA A 187 27.95 -6.99 -9.49
CA ALA A 187 26.77 -6.32 -10.02
C ALA A 187 26.06 -5.44 -8.97
N GLU A 188 25.89 -5.94 -7.74
CA GLU A 188 25.33 -5.15 -6.63
C GLU A 188 26.18 -3.91 -6.32
N ASN A 189 27.50 -4.06 -6.23
CA ASN A 189 28.44 -2.96 -5.99
C ASN A 189 28.37 -1.89 -7.08
N ARG A 190 28.17 -2.28 -8.34
CA ARG A 190 27.97 -1.32 -9.43
C ARG A 190 26.71 -0.48 -9.24
N ILE A 191 25.61 -1.08 -8.81
CA ILE A 191 24.38 -0.34 -8.49
C ILE A 191 24.59 0.60 -7.31
N LEU A 192 25.30 0.16 -6.26
CA LEU A 192 25.63 1.01 -5.11
C LEU A 192 26.45 2.23 -5.52
N GLU A 193 27.45 2.03 -6.38
CA GLU A 193 28.25 3.13 -6.94
C GLU A 193 27.41 4.06 -7.82
N ASP A 194 26.53 3.52 -8.65
CA ASP A 194 25.61 4.34 -9.45
C ASP A 194 24.69 5.19 -8.56
N LEU A 195 24.14 4.62 -7.47
CA LEU A 195 23.37 5.37 -6.48
C LEU A 195 24.20 6.48 -5.81
N ARG A 196 25.43 6.16 -5.39
CA ARG A 196 26.36 7.10 -4.74
C ARG A 196 26.76 8.24 -5.67
N LEU A 197 26.98 7.94 -6.95
CA LEU A 197 27.35 8.89 -7.99
C LEU A 197 26.13 9.52 -8.69
N LYS A 198 24.91 9.27 -8.19
CA LYS A 198 23.65 9.84 -8.69
C LYS A 198 23.37 9.52 -10.17
N ARG A 199 23.84 8.36 -10.62
CA ARG A 199 23.57 7.86 -11.96
C ARG A 199 22.18 7.20 -12.00
N PRO A 200 21.43 7.38 -13.09
CA PRO A 200 20.15 6.70 -13.26
C PRO A 200 20.33 5.18 -13.17
N LEU A 201 19.45 4.51 -12.42
CA LEU A 201 19.41 3.05 -12.43
C LEU A 201 19.04 2.56 -13.85
N LEU A 202 19.77 1.55 -14.34
CA LEU A 202 19.51 0.93 -15.63
C LEU A 202 18.06 0.41 -15.70
N ASP A 203 17.43 0.49 -16.87
CA ASP A 203 16.05 0.05 -17.11
C ASP A 203 14.98 0.99 -16.48
N ALA A 204 15.12 2.31 -16.63
CA ALA A 204 14.12 3.30 -16.18
C ALA A 204 12.77 3.27 -16.97
N GLY A 205 12.63 2.38 -17.97
CA GLY A 205 11.52 2.41 -18.93
C GLY A 205 10.15 1.95 -18.39
N LYS A 206 10.11 1.01 -17.43
CA LYS A 206 8.85 0.52 -16.85
C LYS A 206 8.55 1.22 -15.52
N LYS A 207 7.54 2.10 -15.50
CA LYS A 207 7.09 2.78 -14.27
C LYS A 207 6.59 1.74 -13.26
N LEU A 208 7.18 1.70 -12.06
CA LEU A 208 6.62 0.96 -10.93
C LEU A 208 5.35 1.69 -10.47
N VAL A 209 4.23 0.97 -10.38
CA VAL A 209 2.93 1.53 -10.02
C VAL A 209 2.28 0.78 -8.85
N ILE A 210 1.57 1.53 -8.00
CA ILE A 210 0.68 1.02 -6.96
C ILE A 210 -0.71 1.62 -7.21
N ASN A 211 -1.70 0.77 -7.45
CA ASN A 211 -3.08 1.18 -7.75
C ASN A 211 -4.06 0.92 -6.59
N ASP A 212 -3.65 0.16 -5.57
CA ASP A 212 -4.51 -0.42 -4.52
C ASP A 212 -4.25 0.20 -3.14
N VAL A 213 -4.14 1.52 -3.06
CA VAL A 213 -4.16 2.22 -1.76
C VAL A 213 -5.60 2.36 -1.27
N ALA A 214 -6.51 2.74 -2.14
CA ALA A 214 -7.93 2.83 -1.87
C ALA A 214 -8.61 1.57 -2.39
N GLY A 215 -9.35 0.87 -1.53
CA GLY A 215 -9.98 -0.39 -1.90
C GLY A 215 -11.41 -0.50 -1.41
N VAL A 216 -12.28 -1.05 -2.26
CA VAL A 216 -13.66 -1.44 -1.93
C VAL A 216 -13.80 -2.94 -2.16
N LYS A 217 -14.31 -3.66 -1.16
CA LYS A 217 -14.78 -5.03 -1.30
C LYS A 217 -16.30 -5.00 -1.38
N VAL A 218 -16.86 -5.63 -2.40
CA VAL A 218 -18.30 -5.74 -2.59
C VAL A 218 -18.69 -7.21 -2.59
N THR A 219 -19.65 -7.57 -1.76
CA THR A 219 -20.20 -8.92 -1.67
C THR A 219 -21.43 -9.00 -2.57
N LEU A 220 -21.28 -9.71 -3.70
CA LEU A 220 -22.34 -9.90 -4.69
C LEU A 220 -22.27 -11.33 -5.24
N GLU A 221 -23.43 -11.95 -5.37
CA GLU A 221 -23.55 -13.25 -6.04
C GLU A 221 -23.29 -13.11 -7.54
N GLU A 222 -22.78 -14.17 -8.17
CA GLU A 222 -22.25 -14.11 -9.56
C GLU A 222 -23.18 -13.46 -10.59
N PRO A 223 -24.51 -13.72 -10.61
CA PRO A 223 -25.41 -13.07 -11.55
C PRO A 223 -25.48 -11.55 -11.40
N GLU A 224 -25.16 -11.04 -10.21
CA GLU A 224 -25.27 -9.62 -9.86
C GLU A 224 -23.97 -8.85 -10.07
N GLN A 225 -22.83 -9.54 -10.16
CA GLN A 225 -21.54 -8.90 -10.38
C GLN A 225 -21.50 -8.13 -11.72
N GLN A 226 -22.17 -8.65 -12.75
CA GLN A 226 -22.30 -7.94 -14.04
C GLN A 226 -23.07 -6.62 -13.92
N LYS A 227 -24.04 -6.52 -13.00
CA LYS A 227 -24.78 -5.28 -12.74
C LYS A 227 -23.83 -4.17 -12.28
N LEU A 228 -22.87 -4.50 -11.41
CA LEU A 228 -21.87 -3.54 -10.95
C LEU A 228 -20.92 -3.12 -12.07
N VAL A 229 -20.43 -4.05 -12.89
CA VAL A 229 -19.58 -3.71 -14.05
C VAL A 229 -20.32 -2.78 -15.02
N ALA A 230 -21.60 -3.05 -15.28
CA ALA A 230 -22.45 -2.19 -16.09
C ALA A 230 -22.67 -0.81 -15.44
N LEU A 231 -22.92 -0.75 -14.13
CA LEU A 231 -23.04 0.51 -13.38
C LEU A 231 -21.75 1.35 -13.50
N LEU A 232 -20.59 0.76 -13.20
CA LEU A 232 -19.30 1.44 -13.28
C LEU A 232 -19.00 1.99 -14.68
N SER A 233 -19.48 1.31 -15.72
CA SER A 233 -19.31 1.72 -17.11
C SER A 233 -20.25 2.87 -17.53
N ARG A 234 -21.37 3.06 -16.82
CA ARG A 234 -22.34 4.15 -17.06
C ARG A 234 -22.02 5.42 -16.29
N LEU A 235 -21.24 5.31 -15.21
CA LEU A 235 -20.83 6.46 -14.40
C LEU A 235 -19.87 7.36 -15.20
N PRO A 236 -20.20 8.64 -15.45
CA PRO A 236 -19.42 9.50 -16.35
C PRO A 236 -18.00 9.78 -15.83
N ASN A 237 -17.82 9.73 -14.51
CA ASN A 237 -16.55 10.03 -13.84
C ASN A 237 -15.74 8.77 -13.51
N CYS A 238 -16.06 7.64 -14.13
CA CYS A 238 -15.52 6.33 -13.80
C CYS A 238 -15.11 5.57 -15.07
N LYS A 239 -13.98 4.87 -15.02
CA LYS A 239 -13.54 3.97 -16.09
C LYS A 239 -12.81 2.77 -15.51
N ILE A 240 -13.23 1.57 -15.90
CA ILE A 240 -12.48 0.35 -15.61
C ILE A 240 -11.23 0.33 -16.48
N ILE A 241 -10.06 0.19 -15.85
CA ILE A 241 -8.75 0.17 -16.51
C ILE A 241 -8.21 -1.26 -16.60
N GLU A 242 -8.53 -2.10 -15.62
CA GLU A 242 -8.06 -3.47 -15.52
C GLU A 242 -9.15 -4.33 -14.89
N GLU A 243 -9.35 -5.53 -15.42
CA GLU A 243 -10.17 -6.60 -14.84
C GLU A 243 -9.28 -7.85 -14.76
N GLU A 244 -9.09 -8.36 -13.55
CA GLU A 244 -8.35 -9.59 -13.28
C GLU A 244 -9.28 -10.57 -12.56
N ARG A 245 -9.48 -11.75 -13.15
CA ARG A 245 -10.25 -12.83 -12.53
C ARG A 245 -9.30 -13.78 -11.82
N HIS A 246 -9.54 -13.98 -10.53
CA HIS A 246 -8.86 -14.97 -9.72
C HIS A 246 -9.72 -16.23 -9.64
N SER A 247 -9.12 -17.38 -9.94
CA SER A 247 -9.74 -18.70 -9.80
C SER A 247 -8.83 -19.65 -9.03
N GLY A 248 -9.42 -20.49 -8.18
CA GLY A 248 -8.70 -21.58 -7.48
C GLY A 248 -8.87 -21.50 -5.96
N ARG A 249 -7.79 -21.20 -5.23
CA ARG A 249 -7.83 -21.05 -3.75
C ARG A 249 -8.62 -19.82 -3.28
N TYR A 250 -9.06 -18.96 -4.18
CA TYR A 250 -9.90 -17.82 -3.90
C TYR A 250 -10.52 -17.39 -5.22
N ASN A 251 -11.84 -17.27 -5.26
CA ASN A 251 -12.55 -16.83 -6.46
C ASN A 251 -13.04 -15.41 -6.26
N ALA A 252 -12.51 -14.49 -7.06
CA ALA A 252 -12.90 -13.09 -7.03
C ALA A 252 -12.56 -12.38 -8.34
N THR A 253 -13.30 -11.32 -8.63
CA THR A 253 -12.97 -10.40 -9.72
C THR A 253 -12.35 -9.14 -9.12
N ASN A 254 -11.11 -8.86 -9.46
CA ASN A 254 -10.42 -7.63 -9.07
C ASN A 254 -10.49 -6.61 -10.21
N LEU A 255 -10.91 -5.39 -9.90
CA LEU A 255 -11.03 -4.28 -10.85
C LEU A 255 -10.11 -3.15 -10.40
N ILE A 256 -9.34 -2.59 -11.33
CA ILE A 256 -8.74 -1.26 -11.14
C ILE A 256 -9.59 -0.24 -11.88
N VAL A 257 -10.13 0.70 -11.12
CA VAL A 257 -11.02 1.75 -11.61
C VAL A 257 -10.34 3.10 -11.51
N ARG A 258 -10.33 3.85 -12.62
CA ARG A 258 -9.98 5.26 -12.63
C ARG A 258 -11.23 6.08 -12.35
N PHE A 259 -11.21 6.82 -11.26
CA PHE A 259 -12.32 7.63 -10.78
C PHE A 259 -11.91 9.10 -10.66
N ALA A 260 -12.81 10.01 -11.04
CA ALA A 260 -12.65 11.45 -10.87
C ALA A 260 -13.63 11.94 -9.78
N PRO A 261 -13.19 12.06 -8.52
CA PRO A 261 -14.04 12.52 -7.42
C PRO A 261 -14.50 13.97 -7.61
N THR A 262 -15.72 14.28 -7.18
CA THR A 262 -16.24 15.65 -7.19
C THR A 262 -15.49 16.51 -6.16
N ARG A 263 -14.53 17.33 -6.61
CA ARG A 263 -13.73 18.20 -5.72
C ARG A 263 -14.60 19.08 -4.81
N LYS A 264 -15.71 19.62 -5.33
CA LYS A 264 -16.67 20.41 -4.53
C LYS A 264 -17.21 19.65 -3.32
N GLU A 265 -17.61 18.39 -3.49
CA GLU A 265 -18.13 17.57 -2.39
C GLU A 265 -17.02 17.20 -1.40
N ILE A 266 -15.82 16.93 -1.90
CA ILE A 266 -14.65 16.69 -1.06
C ILE A 266 -14.33 17.91 -0.20
N LEU A 267 -14.33 19.11 -0.78
CA LEU A 267 -13.95 20.36 -0.11
C LEU A 267 -15.06 20.93 0.78
N ALA A 268 -16.33 20.55 0.58
CA ALA A 268 -17.46 21.03 1.38
C ALA A 268 -17.34 20.68 2.88
N ARG A 269 -16.60 19.62 3.22
CA ARG A 269 -16.42 19.18 4.61
C ARG A 269 -15.20 19.88 5.25
N PRO A 270 -15.33 20.45 6.46
CA PRO A 270 -14.19 21.07 7.15
C PRO A 270 -13.13 20.03 7.55
N LEU A 271 -11.88 20.47 7.74
CA LEU A 271 -10.83 19.59 8.27
C LEU A 271 -11.18 19.12 9.69
N GLY A 272 -10.97 17.85 9.96
CA GLY A 272 -11.20 17.26 11.29
C GLY A 272 -10.15 17.72 12.31
N ARG A 273 -10.52 17.72 13.60
CA ARG A 273 -9.64 18.14 14.71
C ARG A 273 -8.30 17.40 14.73
N GLY A 274 -8.30 16.08 14.49
CA GLY A 274 -7.08 15.28 14.49
C GLY A 274 -6.04 15.76 13.47
N LEU A 275 -6.48 16.04 12.23
CA LEU A 275 -5.59 16.58 11.20
C LEU A 275 -5.11 17.99 11.55
N LEU A 276 -6.01 18.85 12.05
CA LEU A 276 -5.64 20.21 12.47
C LEU A 276 -4.58 20.19 13.57
N ASN A 277 -4.71 19.30 14.56
CA ASN A 277 -3.71 19.15 15.63
C ASN A 277 -2.34 18.71 15.09
N ILE A 278 -2.32 17.76 14.14
CA ILE A 278 -1.10 17.31 13.47
C ILE A 278 -0.43 18.49 12.74
N MET A 279 -1.21 19.24 11.96
CA MET A 279 -0.72 20.38 11.20
C MET A 279 -0.21 21.50 12.11
N GLN A 280 -0.90 21.77 13.22
CA GLN A 280 -0.47 22.72 14.24
C GLN A 280 0.85 22.33 14.90
N ALA A 281 1.02 21.05 15.27
CA ALA A 281 2.29 20.57 15.80
C ALA A 281 3.45 20.80 14.81
N ARG A 282 3.15 20.73 13.51
CA ARG A 282 4.07 21.02 12.40
C ARG A 282 4.22 22.50 12.05
N GLY A 283 3.57 23.41 12.78
CA GLY A 283 3.73 24.85 12.63
C GLY A 283 2.69 25.53 11.74
N PHE A 284 1.67 24.81 11.26
CA PHE A 284 0.58 25.39 10.47
C PHE A 284 -0.56 25.87 11.37
N SER A 285 -1.03 27.09 11.17
CA SER A 285 -2.30 27.52 11.75
C SER A 285 -3.47 26.73 11.14
N PRO A 286 -4.62 26.62 11.84
CA PRO A 286 -5.83 26.00 11.26
C PRO A 286 -6.35 26.67 9.98
N TYR A 287 -6.02 27.94 9.77
CA TYR A 287 -6.37 28.68 8.57
C TYR A 287 -5.47 28.26 7.40
N GLU A 288 -4.15 28.28 7.60
CA GLU A 288 -3.17 27.84 6.59
C GLU A 288 -3.37 26.38 6.21
N ALA A 289 -3.65 25.49 7.18
CA ALA A 289 -3.92 24.08 6.90
C ALA A 289 -5.15 23.89 6.00
N ARG A 290 -6.20 24.70 6.18
CA ARG A 290 -7.39 24.66 5.31
C ARG A 290 -7.08 25.20 3.92
N ALA A 291 -6.45 26.37 3.83
CA ALA A 291 -6.08 26.96 2.55
C ALA A 291 -5.18 26.01 1.74
N ALA A 292 -4.17 25.43 2.40
CA ALA A 292 -3.27 24.47 1.79
C ALA A 292 -4.00 23.18 1.35
N PHE A 293 -5.00 22.70 2.09
CA PHE A 293 -5.80 21.55 1.65
C PHE A 293 -6.65 21.87 0.42
N VAL A 294 -7.26 23.05 0.36
CA VAL A 294 -8.01 23.50 -0.83
C VAL A 294 -7.10 23.55 -2.05
N GLU A 295 -5.98 24.26 -1.94
CA GLU A 295 -4.97 24.33 -3.00
C GLU A 295 -4.47 22.95 -3.42
N PHE A 296 -4.22 22.06 -2.45
CA PHE A 296 -3.77 20.69 -2.71
C PHE A 296 -4.77 19.90 -3.55
N VAL A 297 -6.08 20.03 -3.29
CA VAL A 297 -7.13 19.36 -4.06
C VAL A 297 -7.29 19.99 -5.43
N ASP A 298 -7.23 21.32 -5.54
CA ASP A 298 -7.45 22.04 -6.79
C ASP A 298 -6.29 21.91 -7.78
N SER A 299 -5.05 21.85 -7.29
CA SER A 299 -3.84 21.64 -8.11
C SER A 299 -3.52 20.17 -8.37
N GLY A 300 -4.24 19.25 -7.73
CA GLY A 300 -3.99 17.81 -7.83
C GLY A 300 -4.44 17.21 -9.16
N GLU A 301 -4.14 15.92 -9.31
CA GLU A 301 -4.59 15.11 -10.44
C GLU A 301 -6.13 15.10 -10.54
N ASP A 302 -6.67 15.06 -11.76
CA ASP A 302 -8.13 15.01 -11.96
C ASP A 302 -8.74 13.65 -11.60
N ASN A 303 -7.92 12.60 -11.61
CA ASN A 303 -8.35 11.24 -11.40
C ASN A 303 -7.39 10.46 -10.50
N VAL A 304 -7.97 9.49 -9.80
CA VAL A 304 -7.28 8.55 -8.92
C VAL A 304 -7.66 7.12 -9.28
N HIS A 305 -6.81 6.17 -8.92
CA HIS A 305 -7.08 4.74 -9.07
C HIS A 305 -7.59 4.15 -7.74
N LEU A 306 -8.63 3.33 -7.83
CA LEU A 306 -9.17 2.55 -6.72
C LEU A 306 -9.31 1.08 -7.14
N GLU A 307 -9.10 0.19 -6.17
CA GLU A 307 -9.28 -1.26 -6.32
C GLU A 307 -10.71 -1.64 -5.91
N ILE A 308 -11.40 -2.44 -6.71
CA ILE A 308 -12.67 -3.07 -6.33
C ILE A 308 -12.52 -4.58 -6.40
N ILE A 309 -12.78 -5.28 -5.31
CA ILE A 309 -12.78 -6.74 -5.25
C ILE A 309 -14.22 -7.22 -5.11
N LEU A 310 -14.64 -8.05 -6.06
CA LEU A 310 -15.97 -8.67 -6.11
C LEU A 310 -15.85 -10.14 -5.74
N SER A 311 -16.65 -10.59 -4.79
CA SER A 311 -16.74 -12.00 -4.40
C SER A 311 -18.13 -12.31 -3.88
N THR A 312 -18.55 -13.58 -3.98
CA THR A 312 -19.78 -14.05 -3.33
C THR A 312 -19.65 -13.97 -1.81
N TYR A 313 -20.76 -14.11 -1.09
CA TYR A 313 -20.71 -14.14 0.37
C TYR A 313 -19.85 -15.31 0.89
N GLN A 314 -20.02 -16.50 0.33
CA GLN A 314 -19.20 -17.66 0.71
C GLN A 314 -17.71 -17.43 0.45
N GLU A 315 -17.33 -16.87 -0.70
CA GLU A 315 -15.92 -16.55 -1.00
C GLU A 315 -15.36 -15.46 -0.09
N MET A 316 -16.17 -14.47 0.30
CA MET A 316 -15.78 -13.46 1.28
C MET A 316 -15.51 -14.12 2.64
N LEU A 317 -16.40 -15.02 3.09
CA LEU A 317 -16.26 -15.77 4.34
C LEU A 317 -15.04 -16.70 4.32
N GLU A 318 -14.79 -17.41 3.22
CA GLU A 318 -13.60 -18.22 3.03
C GLU A 318 -12.32 -17.37 3.06
N SER A 319 -12.33 -16.21 2.41
CA SER A 319 -11.15 -15.35 2.34
C SER A 319 -10.75 -14.77 3.69
N GLU A 320 -11.73 -14.43 4.54
CA GLU A 320 -11.51 -13.79 5.83
C GLU A 320 -11.42 -14.79 6.98
N ILE A 321 -12.24 -15.85 6.97
CA ILE A 321 -12.32 -16.81 8.08
C ILE A 321 -11.73 -18.16 7.67
N GLY A 322 -12.13 -18.73 6.54
CA GLY A 322 -11.68 -20.08 6.16
C GLY A 322 -10.16 -20.19 5.99
N ARG A 323 -9.56 -19.26 5.24
CA ARG A 323 -8.17 -19.35 4.77
C ARG A 323 -7.32 -18.14 5.13
N CYS A 324 -7.89 -17.11 5.76
CA CYS A 324 -7.19 -15.86 6.13
C CYS A 324 -6.26 -15.33 5.03
N ILE A 325 -6.74 -15.35 3.78
CA ILE A 325 -5.91 -15.32 2.56
C ILE A 325 -5.08 -14.04 2.49
N HIS A 326 -5.64 -12.92 2.94
CA HIS A 326 -4.95 -11.64 2.89
C HIS A 326 -3.79 -11.57 3.88
N GLU A 327 -3.99 -12.07 5.10
CA GLU A 327 -2.97 -12.11 6.14
C GLU A 327 -1.86 -13.11 5.80
N ASP A 328 -2.23 -14.32 5.36
CA ASP A 328 -1.27 -15.36 4.98
C ASP A 328 -0.46 -14.96 3.75
N ARG A 329 -1.09 -14.37 2.72
CA ARG A 329 -0.39 -13.85 1.55
C ARG A 329 0.64 -12.79 1.91
N ILE A 330 0.35 -11.94 2.91
CA ILE A 330 1.31 -10.95 3.40
C ILE A 330 2.52 -11.64 4.04
N ILE A 331 2.29 -12.67 4.86
CA ILE A 331 3.36 -13.44 5.50
C ILE A 331 4.20 -14.17 4.44
N GLU A 332 3.56 -14.87 3.51
CA GLU A 332 4.23 -15.55 2.40
C GLU A 332 5.07 -14.59 1.57
N GLN A 333 4.57 -13.39 1.26
CA GLN A 333 5.33 -12.38 0.51
C GLN A 333 6.60 -11.95 1.22
N ARG A 334 6.59 -11.88 2.56
CA ARG A 334 7.78 -11.59 3.37
C ARG A 334 8.76 -12.77 3.36
N LEU A 335 8.24 -13.98 3.56
CA LEU A 335 9.04 -15.20 3.63
C LEU A 335 9.65 -15.60 2.29
N ARG A 336 9.02 -15.27 1.16
CA ARG A 336 9.49 -15.62 -0.20
C ARG A 336 10.30 -14.52 -0.88
N GLN A 337 10.58 -13.41 -0.21
CA GLN A 337 11.46 -12.37 -0.77
C GLN A 337 12.85 -12.97 -1.04
N GLN A 338 13.20 -13.08 -2.33
CA GLN A 338 14.42 -13.76 -2.80
C GLN A 338 15.69 -12.97 -2.45
N TYR A 339 15.64 -11.66 -2.61
CA TYR A 339 16.78 -10.79 -2.34
C TYR A 339 16.66 -10.08 -0.99
N ARG A 340 17.65 -10.33 -0.13
CA ARG A 340 17.67 -9.88 1.28
C ARG A 340 19.00 -9.20 1.66
N GLY A 341 19.77 -8.75 0.67
CA GLY A 341 21.05 -8.10 0.88
C GLY A 341 20.95 -6.74 1.60
N PRO A 342 22.09 -6.12 1.96
CA PRO A 342 22.13 -4.84 2.67
C PRO A 342 21.36 -3.72 1.96
N LEU A 343 21.48 -3.62 0.63
CA LEU A 343 20.74 -2.61 -0.15
C LEU A 343 19.22 -2.81 -0.04
N ALA A 344 18.73 -4.05 -0.10
CA ALA A 344 17.31 -4.35 0.10
C ALA A 344 16.82 -3.89 1.48
N ARG A 345 17.61 -4.12 2.52
CA ARG A 345 17.30 -3.67 3.88
C ARG A 345 17.26 -2.15 3.98
N ASN A 346 18.23 -1.46 3.39
CA ASN A 346 18.30 0.00 3.41
C ASN A 346 17.09 0.64 2.69
N ILE A 347 16.62 0.03 1.60
CA ILE A 347 15.40 0.48 0.92
C ILE A 347 14.19 0.33 1.84
N GLN A 348 14.08 -0.79 2.58
CA GLN A 348 12.99 -0.97 3.55
C GLN A 348 13.02 0.12 4.62
N PHE A 349 14.19 0.37 5.22
CA PHE A 349 14.37 1.42 6.24
C PHE A 349 14.05 2.80 5.71
N LEU A 350 14.54 3.16 4.53
CA LEU A 350 14.29 4.47 3.92
C LEU A 350 12.79 4.66 3.64
N MET A 351 12.11 3.66 3.08
CA MET A 351 10.68 3.75 2.78
C MET A 351 9.84 3.80 4.07
N GLU A 352 10.19 3.02 5.09
CA GLU A 352 9.50 3.07 6.39
C GLU A 352 9.72 4.42 7.07
N TYR A 353 10.94 4.97 7.04
CA TYR A 353 11.22 6.31 7.56
C TYR A 353 10.44 7.39 6.82
N LEU A 354 10.47 7.41 5.48
CA LEU A 354 9.76 8.38 4.64
C LEU A 354 8.26 8.42 4.96
N PHE A 355 7.63 7.26 5.03
CA PHE A 355 6.19 7.20 5.29
C PHE A 355 5.82 7.42 6.76
N THR A 356 6.73 7.16 7.69
CA THR A 356 6.52 7.38 9.13
C THR A 356 6.83 8.82 9.54
N TYR A 357 7.73 9.51 8.81
CA TYR A 357 8.15 10.86 9.13
C TYR A 357 6.97 11.82 9.32
N PRO A 358 5.96 11.90 8.44
CA PRO A 358 4.78 12.77 8.61
C PRO A 358 3.96 12.55 9.88
N THR A 359 4.05 11.38 10.51
CA THR A 359 3.30 11.12 11.75
C THR A 359 4.03 11.58 13.00
N SER A 360 5.29 12.02 12.88
CA SER A 360 6.06 12.58 14.00
C SER A 360 5.68 14.04 14.31
N HIS A 361 6.34 14.65 15.30
CA HIS A 361 6.25 16.09 15.57
C HIS A 361 7.48 16.88 15.08
N GLN A 362 8.44 16.22 14.44
CA GLN A 362 9.66 16.87 13.96
C GLN A 362 9.35 17.83 12.82
N ARG A 363 9.78 19.09 12.87
CA ARG A 363 9.51 20.06 11.79
C ARG A 363 10.56 20.06 10.70
N GLU A 364 11.80 19.77 11.09
CA GLU A 364 12.93 19.76 10.20
C GLU A 364 13.34 18.32 9.90
N LEU A 365 13.79 18.07 8.68
CA LEU A 365 14.24 16.74 8.27
C LEU A 365 15.67 16.45 8.71
N GLY A 366 16.53 17.47 8.74
CA GLY A 366 17.96 17.30 8.95
C GLY A 366 18.61 16.46 7.85
N GLU A 367 19.64 15.70 8.19
CA GLU A 367 20.24 14.71 7.29
C GLU A 367 19.40 13.42 7.25
N LEU A 368 19.34 12.80 6.07
CA LEU A 368 18.69 11.48 5.95
C LEU A 368 19.45 10.44 6.80
N PRO A 369 18.75 9.71 7.68
CA PRO A 369 19.39 8.70 8.53
C PRO A 369 19.86 7.47 7.75
N ILE A 370 19.27 7.23 6.57
CA ILE A 370 19.55 6.05 5.76
C ILE A 370 20.11 6.47 4.40
N ARG A 371 21.35 6.05 4.12
CA ARG A 371 21.97 6.11 2.79
C ARG A 371 22.04 4.70 2.21
N LEU A 372 21.60 4.53 0.97
CA LEU A 372 21.43 3.18 0.40
C LEU A 372 22.74 2.39 0.25
N TRP A 373 23.88 3.07 0.15
CA TRP A 373 25.21 2.48 -0.01
C TRP A 373 25.97 2.23 1.29
N ASN A 374 25.35 2.50 2.45
CA ASN A 374 25.95 2.21 3.76
C ASN A 374 25.49 0.84 4.29
N ARG A 375 26.05 0.39 5.43
CA ARG A 375 25.59 -0.80 6.15
C ARG A 375 25.00 -0.40 7.49
N TYR A 376 23.81 -0.92 7.79
CA TYR A 376 23.10 -0.67 9.04
C TYR A 376 22.61 -1.99 9.63
N LEU A 377 22.71 -2.12 10.95
CA LEU A 377 22.00 -3.16 11.69
C LEU A 377 20.54 -2.73 11.92
N PRO A 378 19.61 -3.67 12.11
CA PRO A 378 18.23 -3.36 12.49
C PRO A 378 18.12 -2.46 13.72
N ASP A 379 18.98 -2.67 14.73
CA ASP A 379 18.97 -1.89 15.97
C ASP A 379 19.18 -0.40 15.71
N TYR A 380 20.04 -0.04 14.75
CA TYR A 380 20.23 1.36 14.37
C TYR A 380 18.92 1.99 13.89
N PHE A 381 18.14 1.26 13.08
CA PHE A 381 16.89 1.78 12.54
C PHE A 381 15.82 1.91 13.63
N ASP A 382 15.76 0.98 14.56
CA ASP A 382 14.85 1.06 15.71
C ASP A 382 15.15 2.32 16.56
N GLU A 383 16.42 2.64 16.78
CA GLU A 383 16.84 3.87 17.46
C GLU A 383 16.46 5.14 16.68
N ILE A 384 16.57 5.13 15.35
CA ILE A 384 16.10 6.23 14.51
C ILE A 384 14.59 6.46 14.66
N LEU A 385 13.79 5.38 14.67
CA LEU A 385 12.34 5.49 14.86
C LEU A 385 11.98 5.96 16.27
N LYS A 386 12.65 5.48 17.33
CA LYS A 386 12.44 5.97 18.69
C LYS A 386 12.71 7.48 18.79
N LYS A 387 13.84 7.95 18.24
CA LYS A 387 14.20 9.39 18.19
C LYS A 387 13.18 10.22 17.43
N LEU A 388 12.67 9.70 16.30
CA LEU A 388 11.62 10.36 15.51
C LEU A 388 10.39 10.71 16.38
N PHE A 389 10.03 9.83 17.33
CA PHE A 389 8.91 10.00 18.25
C PHE A 389 9.29 10.47 19.65
N HIS A 390 10.55 10.86 19.88
CA HIS A 390 11.04 11.31 21.19
C HIS A 390 10.84 10.25 22.29
N ILE A 391 10.87 8.97 21.90
CA ILE A 391 10.86 7.85 22.83
C ILE A 391 12.27 7.75 23.41
N PRO A 392 12.42 7.77 24.75
CA PRO A 392 13.73 7.62 25.40
C PRO A 392 14.41 6.33 24.94
N THR A 393 15.68 6.44 24.59
CA THR A 393 16.49 5.33 24.09
C THR A 393 17.34 4.67 25.17
N ASP A 394 17.38 5.27 26.36
CA ASP A 394 18.28 4.85 27.42
C ASP A 394 17.62 3.88 28.40
N ASN A 395 18.35 2.80 28.69
CA ASN A 395 18.15 1.93 29.84
C ASN A 395 18.84 2.47 31.12
N SER A 396 19.33 3.71 31.11
CA SER A 396 19.89 4.32 32.31
C SER A 396 18.77 4.83 33.20
N PHE A 397 18.39 3.99 34.18
CA PHE A 397 17.80 4.48 35.42
C PHE A 397 18.91 5.14 36.23
N ASP A 398 19.27 6.37 35.88
CA ASP A 398 20.00 7.28 36.77
C ASP A 398 19.09 8.44 37.17
#